data_AF-A0A9X2CDB8-F1
#
_entry.id   AF-A0A9X2CDB8-F1
#
_cell.length_a   1.000
_cell.length_b   1.000
_cell.length_c   1.000
_cell.angle_alpha   90.00
_cell.angle_beta   90.00
_cell.angle_gamma   90.00
#
_symmetry.space_group_name_H-M   'P 1'
#
loop_
_entity.id
_entity.type
_entity.pdbx_description
1 polymer ?
#
loop_
_entity_poly.entity_id
_entity_poly.type
_entity_poly.pdbx_seq_one_letter_code
_entity_poly.pdbx_strand_id
1 'polypeptide(L)' 'MSKQVELKLTEDEAWVLFEFVRRFSDSDKLDIEDQAEQRALWNLCCTFGTTFHLAASMR' A
#
# COMPACT_ATOMS: atom_id res chain seq x y z
N MET A 1 -1.78 1.84 -23.52
CA MET A 1 -2.70 1.18 -22.56
C MET A 1 -1.95 0.99 -21.26
N SER A 2 -2.54 1.40 -20.14
CA SER A 2 -1.95 1.20 -18.81
C SER A 2 -2.03 -0.28 -18.44
N LYS A 3 -0.94 -0.86 -17.96
CA LYS A 3 -0.97 -2.23 -17.42
C LYS A 3 -1.69 -2.21 -16.07
N GLN A 4 -2.64 -3.13 -15.89
CA GLN A 4 -3.26 -3.36 -14.59
C GLN A 4 -2.28 -4.12 -13.69
N VAL A 5 -2.28 -3.77 -12.40
CA VAL A 5 -1.48 -4.41 -11.36
C VAL A 5 -2.42 -4.81 -10.24
N GLU A 6 -2.36 -6.08 -9.83
CA GLU A 6 -3.10 -6.61 -8.68
C GLU A 6 -2.16 -6.67 -7.48
N LEU A 7 -2.60 -6.11 -6.35
CA LEU A 7 -1.89 -6.17 -5.08
C LEU A 7 -2.62 -7.14 -4.16
N LYS A 8 -1.89 -8.12 -3.62
CA LYS A 8 -2.43 -9.05 -2.63
C LYS A 8 -2.15 -8.49 -1.24
N LEU A 9 -3.22 -8.18 -0.52
CA LEU A 9 -3.21 -7.67 0.84
C LEU A 9 -4.01 -8.61 1.73
N THR A 10 -3.71 -8.64 3.03
CA THR A 10 -4.64 -9.24 4.00
C THR A 10 -5.85 -8.33 4.20
N GLU A 11 -6.94 -8.88 4.75
CA GLU A 11 -8.13 -8.10 5.09
C GLU A 11 -7.80 -6.95 6.06
N ASP A 12 -7.00 -7.24 7.10
CA ASP A 12 -6.56 -6.23 8.07
C ASP A 12 -5.74 -5.11 7.41
N GLU A 13 -4.80 -5.46 6.53
CA GLU A 13 -3.99 -4.48 5.80
C GLU A 13 -4.86 -3.61 4.88
N ALA A 14 -5.83 -4.22 4.19
CA ALA A 14 -6.75 -3.49 3.34
C ALA A 14 -7.61 -2.51 4.14
N TRP A 15 -8.10 -2.92 5.32
CA TRP A 15 -8.88 -2.06 6.20
C TRP A 15 -8.06 -0.87 6.73
N VAL A 16 -6.84 -1.13 7.20
CA VAL A 16 -5.93 -0.09 7.70
C VAL A 16 -5.58 0.90 6.60
N LEU A 17 -5.25 0.43 5.39
CA LEU A 17 -4.94 1.32 4.26
C LEU A 17 -6.17 2.12 3.80
N PHE A 18 -7.37 1.53 3.88
CA PHE A 18 -8.61 2.24 3.58
C PHE A 18 -8.84 3.41 4.55
N GLU A 19 -8.76 3.15 5.85
CA GLU A 19 -8.93 4.21 6.86
C GLU A 19 -7.84 5.28 6.76
N PHE A 20 -6.59 4.89 6.53
CA PHE A 20 -5.48 5.81 6.29
C PHE A 20 -5.75 6.77 5.12
N VAL A 21 -6.20 6.24 3.97
CA VAL A 21 -6.51 7.07 2.79
C VAL A 21 -7.78 7.90 3.01
N ARG A 22 -8.78 7.36 3.72
CA ARG A 22 -9.99 8.09 4.09
C ARG A 22 -9.65 9.32 4.94
N ARG A 23 -8.80 9.15 5.95
CA ARG A 23 -8.33 10.25 6.80
C ARG A 23 -7.55 11.29 6.01
N PHE A 24 -6.72 10.87 5.05
CA PHE A 24 -6.06 11.81 4.14
C PHE A 24 -7.08 12.64 3.36
N SER A 25 -8.13 12.02 2.81
CA SER A 25 -9.18 12.75 2.08
C SER A 25 -9.89 13.82 2.92
N ASP A 26 -10.00 13.60 4.22
CA ASP A 26 -10.68 14.52 5.14
C ASP A 26 -9.75 15.62 5.68
N SER A 27 -8.48 15.30 5.91
CA SER A 27 -7.51 16.18 6.60
C SER A 27 -6.45 16.81 5.69
N ASP A 28 -6.31 16.30 4.47
CA ASP A 28 -5.22 16.58 3.52
C ASP A 28 -3.81 16.36 4.11
N LYS A 29 -3.73 15.47 5.11
CA LYS A 29 -2.48 15.11 5.81
C LYS A 29 -2.27 13.60 5.79
N LEU A 30 -1.04 13.21 5.47
CA LEU A 30 -0.57 11.83 5.51
C LEU A 30 0.33 11.65 6.72
N ASP A 31 -0.30 11.56 7.89
CA ASP A 31 0.37 11.26 9.15
C ASP A 31 0.09 9.82 9.56
N ILE A 32 1.08 9.20 10.20
CA ILE A 32 0.97 7.87 10.81
C ILE A 32 0.45 8.05 12.23
N GLU A 33 -0.76 7.58 12.50
CA GLU A 33 -1.39 7.72 13.81
C GLU A 33 -1.22 6.47 14.68
N ASP A 34 -0.96 5.32 14.07
CA ASP A 34 -0.76 4.06 14.79
C ASP A 34 0.27 3.11 14.15
N GLN A 35 0.65 2.08 14.91
CA GLN A 35 1.64 1.09 14.46
C GLN A 35 1.12 0.16 13.36
N ALA A 36 -0.20 -0.07 13.28
CA ALA A 36 -0.78 -0.91 12.24
C ALA A 36 -0.66 -0.21 10.88
N GLU A 37 -0.88 1.11 10.81
CA GLU A 37 -0.66 1.91 9.60
C GLU A 37 0.80 1.87 9.16
N GLN A 38 1.73 2.07 10.08
CA GLN A 38 3.16 1.95 9.80
C GLN A 38 3.50 0.58 9.22
N ARG A 39 2.93 -0.48 9.81
CA ARG A 39 3.18 -1.86 9.38
C ARG A 39 2.58 -2.15 8.01
N ALA A 40 1.34 -1.72 7.77
CA ALA A 40 0.64 -1.91 6.50
C ALA A 40 1.35 -1.17 5.36
N LEU A 41 1.80 0.07 5.58
CA LEU A 41 2.55 0.84 4.58
C LEU A 41 3.94 0.24 4.31
N TRP A 42 4.62 -0.26 5.34
CA TRP A 42 5.88 -0.98 5.14
C TRP A 42 5.67 -2.23 4.27
N ASN A 43 4.67 -3.04 4.60
CA ASN A 43 4.33 -4.25 3.85
C ASN A 43 3.93 -3.92 2.40
N LEU A 44 3.14 -2.86 2.20
CA LEU A 44 2.78 -2.35 0.87
C LEU A 44 4.01 -1.92 0.06
N CYS A 45 4.96 -1.23 0.69
CA CYS A 45 6.23 -0.85 0.06
C CYS A 45 7.04 -2.07 -0.39
N CYS A 46 7.14 -3.10 0.46
CA CYS A 46 7.77 -4.36 0.09
C CYS A 46 7.05 -5.03 -1.11
N THR A 47 5.72 -5.08 -1.09
CA THR A 47 4.91 -5.66 -2.18
C THR A 47 5.13 -4.94 -3.50
N PHE A 48 5.25 -3.60 -3.49
CA PHE A 48 5.63 -2.84 -4.67
C PHE A 48 7.05 -3.16 -5.12
N GLY A 49 8.02 -3.14 -4.21
CA GLY A 49 9.41 -3.48 -4.53
C GLY A 49 9.51 -4.85 -5.22
N THR A 50 8.86 -5.88 -4.67
CA THR A 50 8.84 -7.21 -5.27
C THR A 50 8.14 -7.23 -6.62
N THR A 51 6.94 -6.65 -6.73
CA THR A 51 6.17 -6.65 -8.00
C THR A 51 6.91 -5.92 -9.12
N PHE A 52 7.49 -4.76 -8.83
CA PHE A 52 8.23 -3.97 -9.82
C PHE A 52 9.60 -4.56 -10.14
N HIS A 53 10.31 -5.15 -9.16
CA HIS A 53 11.61 -5.76 -9.40
C HIS A 53 11.48 -7.09 -10.17
N LEU A 54 10.46 -7.91 -9.87
CA LEU A 54 10.16 -9.10 -10.67
C LEU A 54 9.74 -8.74 -12.10
N ALA A 55 8.98 -7.66 -12.29
CA ALA A 55 8.62 -7.17 -13.62
C ALA A 55 9.83 -6.64 -14.42
N ALA A 56 10.88 -6.14 -13.75
CA ALA A 56 12.11 -5.69 -14.39
C ALA A 56 13.09 -6.85 -14.68
N SER A 57 13.11 -7.90 -13.85
CA SER A 57 14.00 -9.06 -14.00
C SER A 57 13.50 -10.10 -15.03
N MET A 58 12.24 -10.04 -15.47
CA MET A 58 11.69 -10.90 -16.53
C MET A 58 11.86 -10.30 -17.95
N ARG A 59 12.79 -9.37 -18.14
CA ARG A 59 13.04 -8.70 -19.42
C ARG A 59 14.46 -8.92 -19.91
#